data_AF-A0A528CWX9-F1
#
_entry.id   AF-A0A528CWX9-F1
#
_cell.length_a   1.000
_cell.length_b   1.000
_cell.length_c   1.000
_cell.angle_alpha   90.00
_cell.angle_beta   90.00
_cell.angle_gamma   90.00
#
_symmetry.space_group_name_H-M   'P 1'
#
loop_
_entity.id
_entity.type
_entity.pdbx_description
1 polymer ?
#
loop_
_entity_poly.entity_id
_entity_poly.type
_entity_poly.pdbx_seq_one_letter_code
_entity_poly.pdbx_strand_id
1 'polypeptide(L)'
;ELVSDVHYVPLEPDFTDLAERVQHLERHPAEAERIVAAANAYCRKFADERPEQAICLLVLYKYFVLSGQIEPDPRVWRFISG
;
A
#
# COMPACT_ATOMS: atom_id res chain seq x y z
N GLU A 1 1.50 -5.41 5.53
CA GLU A 1 0.45 -5.76 4.57
C GLU A 1 -0.85 -5.11 5.00
N LEU A 2 -1.73 -4.77 4.05
CA LEU A 2 -3.09 -4.34 4.34
C LEU A 2 -3.93 -5.57 4.72
N VAL A 3 -4.82 -5.42 5.68
CA VAL A 3 -5.56 -6.55 6.28
C VAL A 3 -7.00 -6.10 6.44
N SER A 4 -7.92 -6.93 5.94
CA SER A 4 -9.36 -6.72 6.05
C SER A 4 -9.78 -6.51 7.50
N ASP A 5 -10.71 -5.59 7.71
CA ASP A 5 -11.32 -5.25 9.02
C ASP A 5 -10.33 -4.76 10.08
N VAL A 6 -9.06 -4.57 9.69
CA VAL A 6 -8.00 -3.94 10.48
C VAL A 6 -7.62 -2.61 9.86
N HIS A 7 -7.28 -2.60 8.57
CA HIS A 7 -6.80 -1.41 7.88
C HIS A 7 -7.86 -0.79 6.94
N TYR A 8 -8.87 -1.55 6.55
CA TYR A 8 -9.97 -1.11 5.69
C TYR A 8 -11.15 -2.06 5.85
N VAL A 9 -12.33 -1.65 5.37
CA VAL A 9 -13.53 -2.48 5.33
C VAL A 9 -13.68 -2.99 3.89
N PRO A 10 -13.67 -4.31 3.65
CA PRO A 10 -13.88 -4.85 2.32
C PRO A 10 -15.34 -4.64 1.90
N LEU A 11 -15.55 -4.46 0.61
CA LEU A 11 -16.88 -4.43 -0.01
C LEU A 11 -16.99 -5.54 -1.04
N GLU A 12 -18.22 -5.95 -1.33
CA GLU A 12 -18.48 -6.83 -2.46
C GLU A 12 -18.13 -6.12 -3.80
N PRO A 13 -17.70 -6.86 -4.83
CA PRO A 13 -17.28 -6.27 -6.11
C PRO A 13 -18.39 -5.47 -6.81
N ASP A 14 -19.66 -5.78 -6.52
CA ASP A 14 -20.83 -5.09 -7.04
C ASP A 14 -21.40 -4.03 -6.08
N PHE A 15 -20.73 -3.81 -4.94
CA PHE A 15 -21.09 -2.83 -3.90
C PHE A 15 -22.47 -3.05 -3.26
N THR A 16 -23.06 -4.23 -3.37
CA THR A 16 -24.37 -4.51 -2.80
C THR A 16 -24.40 -4.40 -1.27
N ASP A 17 -23.28 -4.65 -0.60
CA ASP A 17 -23.14 -4.58 0.86
C ASP A 17 -22.81 -3.17 1.39
N LEU A 18 -22.57 -2.18 0.52
CA LEU A 18 -22.11 -0.84 0.92
C LEU A 18 -23.03 -0.18 1.96
N ALA A 19 -24.34 -0.18 1.71
CA ALA A 19 -25.30 0.47 2.59
C ALA A 19 -25.33 -0.20 3.98
N GLU A 20 -25.24 -1.52 4.02
CA GLU A 20 -25.21 -2.29 5.26
C GLU A 20 -23.93 -1.99 6.06
N ARG A 21 -22.76 -1.99 5.40
CA ARG A 21 -21.47 -1.71 6.01
C ARG A 21 -21.39 -0.33 6.63
N VAL A 22 -21.86 0.69 5.91
CA VAL A 22 -21.93 2.06 6.42
C VAL A 22 -22.83 2.12 7.65
N GLN A 23 -24.03 1.56 7.55
CA GLN A 23 -24.99 1.59 8.65
C GLN A 23 -24.50 0.83 9.89
N HIS A 24 -23.76 -0.26 9.70
CA HIS A 24 -23.10 -0.99 10.78
C HIS A 24 -22.08 -0.10 11.51
N LEU A 25 -21.21 0.58 10.78
CA LEU A 25 -20.15 1.42 11.35
C LEU A 25 -20.70 2.70 12.00
N GLU A 26 -21.77 3.28 11.47
CA GLU A 26 -22.49 4.40 12.12
C GLU A 26 -23.01 4.01 13.50
N ARG A 27 -23.45 2.76 13.67
CA ARG A 27 -23.89 2.21 14.97
C ARG A 27 -22.73 1.78 15.87
N HIS A 28 -21.54 1.56 15.31
CA HIS A 28 -20.35 1.11 16.01
C HIS A 28 -19.14 2.05 15.79
N PRO A 29 -19.23 3.33 16.22
CA PRO A 29 -18.18 4.32 15.95
C PRO A 29 -16.80 3.93 16.47
N ALA A 30 -16.72 3.23 17.62
CA ALA A 30 -15.46 2.73 18.16
C ALA A 30 -14.80 1.66 17.26
N GLU A 31 -15.57 0.91 16.48
CA GLU A 31 -15.03 0.01 15.46
C GLU A 31 -14.41 0.79 14.31
N ALA A 32 -15.14 1.79 13.79
CA ALA A 32 -14.64 2.66 12.73
C ALA A 32 -13.35 3.39 13.14
N GLU A 33 -13.29 3.93 14.36
CA GLU A 33 -12.10 4.61 14.90
C GLU A 33 -10.88 3.69 14.98
N ARG A 34 -11.06 2.43 15.39
CA ARG A 34 -9.97 1.44 15.42
C ARG A 34 -9.41 1.18 14.03
N ILE A 35 -10.29 1.00 13.04
CA ILE A 35 -9.90 0.78 11.65
C ILE A 35 -9.13 1.99 11.11
N VAL A 36 -9.63 3.21 11.33
CA VAL A 36 -8.97 4.46 10.93
C VAL A 36 -7.59 4.60 11.59
N ALA A 37 -7.47 4.32 12.88
CA ALA A 37 -6.22 4.42 13.61
C ALA A 37 -5.16 3.43 13.07
N ALA A 38 -5.56 2.17 12.83
CA ALA A 38 -4.69 1.16 12.26
C ALA A 38 -4.28 1.49 10.82
N ALA A 39 -5.22 1.94 9.98
CA ALA A 39 -4.95 2.41 8.62
C ALA A 39 -3.90 3.53 8.60
N ASN A 40 -4.11 4.56 9.43
CA ASN A 40 -3.17 5.68 9.55
C ASN A 40 -1.80 5.23 10.08
N ALA A 41 -1.75 4.30 11.03
CA ALA A 41 -0.49 3.74 11.52
C ALA A 41 0.28 2.97 10.45
N TYR A 42 -0.43 2.26 9.57
CA TYR A 42 0.16 1.61 8.42
C TYR A 42 0.70 2.62 7.41
N CYS A 43 -0.10 3.62 7.03
CA CYS A 43 0.27 4.63 6.02
C CYS A 43 1.46 5.49 6.44
N ARG A 44 1.64 5.78 7.75
CA ARG A 44 2.79 6.55 8.25
C ARG A 44 4.16 5.95 7.89
N LYS A 45 4.23 4.65 7.58
CA LYS A 45 5.47 4.00 7.13
C LYS A 45 5.95 4.49 5.75
N PHE A 46 5.07 5.14 4.99
CA PHE A 46 5.30 5.59 3.61
C PHE A 46 5.33 7.12 3.50
N ALA A 47 5.44 7.85 4.62
CA ALA A 47 5.36 9.31 4.65
C ALA A 47 6.74 10.01 4.65
N ASP A 48 7.83 9.29 4.36
CA ASP A 48 9.18 9.85 4.25
C ASP A 48 9.57 9.96 2.77
N GLU A 49 9.85 11.19 2.34
CA GLU A 49 10.19 11.53 0.95
C GLU A 49 11.48 10.84 0.48
N ARG A 50 12.45 10.60 1.37
CA ARG A 50 13.75 10.04 0.98
C ARG A 50 13.64 8.58 0.56
N PRO A 51 13.03 7.67 1.36
CA PRO A 51 12.72 6.31 0.91
C PRO A 51 11.84 6.28 -0.34
N GLU A 52 10.84 7.17 -0.45
CA GLU A 52 9.96 7.22 -1.62
C GLU A 52 10.75 7.52 -2.91
N GLN A 53 11.59 8.56 -2.89
CA GLN A 53 12.43 8.91 -4.02
C GLN A 53 13.39 7.77 -4.39
N ALA A 54 13.99 7.11 -3.39
CA ALA A 54 14.88 5.97 -3.62
C ALA A 54 14.13 4.81 -4.29
N ILE A 55 12.92 4.49 -3.84
CA ILE A 55 12.07 3.45 -4.46
C ILE A 55 11.75 3.81 -5.91
N CYS A 56 11.35 5.06 -6.19
CA CYS A 56 11.09 5.53 -7.55
C CYS A 56 12.29 5.34 -8.47
N LEU A 57 13.49 5.72 -8.01
CA LEU A 57 14.72 5.54 -8.77
C LEU A 57 15.06 4.06 -8.99
N LEU A 58 14.84 3.18 -7.99
CA LEU A 58 15.06 1.75 -8.13
C LEU A 58 14.08 1.09 -9.10
N VAL A 59 12.82 1.54 -9.14
CA VAL A 59 11.82 1.08 -10.12
C VAL A 59 12.24 1.49 -11.54
N LEU A 60 12.61 2.76 -11.75
CA LEU A 60 13.09 3.24 -13.05
C LEU A 60 14.34 2.49 -13.50
N TYR A 61 15.28 2.27 -12.58
CA TYR A 61 16.48 1.50 -12.84
C TYR A 61 16.16 0.05 -13.23
N LYS A 62 15.27 -0.64 -12.50
CA LYS A 62 14.84 -2.02 -12.84
C LYS A 62 14.19 -2.05 -14.22
N TYR A 63 13.34 -1.07 -14.54
CA TYR A 63 12.73 -0.94 -15.85
C TYR A 63 13.79 -0.77 -16.95
N PHE A 64 14.76 0.15 -16.80
CA PHE A 64 15.80 0.39 -17.81
C PHE A 64 16.72 -0.82 -18.05
N VAL A 65 17.02 -1.59 -17.00
CA VAL A 65 17.78 -2.85 -17.14
C VAL A 65 16.95 -3.87 -17.91
N LEU A 66 15.69 -4.10 -17.51
CA LEU A 66 14.82 -5.11 -18.14
C LEU A 66 14.42 -4.75 -19.57
N SER A 67 14.38 -3.47 -19.92
CA SER A 67 14.14 -3.00 -21.29
C SER A 67 15.39 -2.99 -22.17
N GLY A 68 16.57 -3.29 -21.62
CA GLY A 68 17.85 -3.29 -22.34
C GLY A 68 18.40 -1.88 -22.65
N GLN A 69 17.90 -0.84 -21.99
CA GLN A 69 18.38 0.53 -22.16
C GLN A 69 19.70 0.77 -21.43
N ILE A 70 19.96 0.02 -20.35
CA ILE A 70 21.22 0.04 -19.59
C ILE A 70 21.61 -1.37 -19.14
N GLU A 71 22.91 -1.57 -18.88
CA GLU A 71 23.42 -2.79 -18.24
C GLU A 71 23.25 -2.74 -16.70
N PRO A 72 23.03 -3.88 -16.03
CA PRO A 72 22.94 -3.93 -14.58
C PRO A 72 24.29 -3.67 -13.88
N ASP A 73 24.26 -2.84 -12.83
CA ASP A 73 25.32 -2.67 -11.83
C ASP A 73 25.12 -3.76 -10.77
N PRO A 74 26.05 -4.71 -10.60
CA PRO A 74 25.90 -5.82 -9.66
C PRO A 74 25.66 -5.39 -8.21
N ARG A 75 26.12 -4.20 -7.81
CA ARG A 75 25.96 -3.68 -6.44
C ARG A 75 24.52 -3.32 -6.11
N VAL A 76 23.77 -2.87 -7.13
CA VAL A 76 22.36 -2.47 -7.01
C VAL A 76 21.46 -3.63 -7.38
N TRP A 77 21.75 -4.31 -8.49
CA TRP A 77 20.90 -5.36 -9.06
C TRP A 77 20.57 -6.49 -8.07
N ARG A 78 21.57 -6.91 -7.27
CA ARG A 78 21.42 -7.97 -6.24
C ARG A 78 20.29 -7.72 -5.22
N PHE A 79 19.87 -6.48 -5.03
CA PHE A 79 18.82 -6.13 -4.06
C PHE A 79 17.42 -6.13 -4.66
N ILE A 80 17.30 -6.07 -5.99
CA ILE A 80 16.03 -5.80 -6.69
C ILE A 80 15.72 -6.80 -7.82
N SER A 81 16.62 -7.75 -8.10
CA SER A 81 16.48 -8.74 -9.17
C SER A 81 15.56 -9.92 -8.81
N GLY A 82 15.01 -9.94 -7.60
CA GLY A 82 13.96 -10.88 -7.19
C GLY A 82 12.61 -10.59 -7.85
#